data_AF-A0A9W3PCT8-F1
#
_entry.id   AF-A0A9W3PCT8-F1
#
_cell.length_a   1.000
_cell.length_b   1.000
_cell.length_c   1.000
_cell.angle_alpha   90.00
_cell.angle_beta   90.00
_cell.angle_gamma   90.00
#
_symmetry.space_group_name_H-M   'P 1'
#
loop_
_entity.id
_entity.type
_entity.pdbx_description
1 polymer ?
#
loop_
_entity_poly.entity_id
_entity_poly.type
_entity_poly.pdbx_seq_one_letter_code
_entity_poly.pdbx_strand_id
1 'polypeptide(L)' 'MLILAVRNMDQYNALTRELFFANNNVKRFKTLVSMSRVKVGLEVPVDLDA' A
#
# COMPACT_ATOMS: atom_id res chain seq x y z
N MET A 1 -7.76 -2.14 -1.53
CA MET A 1 -6.49 -1.44 -1.79
C MET A 1 -5.62 -1.63 -0.55
N LEU A 2 -4.39 -2.13 -0.68
CA LEU A 2 -3.49 -2.40 0.45
C LEU A 2 -2.30 -1.46 0.36
N ILE A 3 -2.00 -0.75 1.44
CA ILE A 3 -0.83 0.14 1.56
C ILE A 3 0.05 -0.42 2.67
N LEU A 4 1.33 -0.62 2.38
CA LEU A 4 2.31 -1.20 3.30
C LEU A 4 3.54 -0.31 3.33
N ALA A 5 4.04 0.00 4.52
CA ALA A 5 5.34 0.63 4.70
C ALA A 5 6.37 -0.45 5.01
N VAL A 6 7.32 -0.66 4.10
CA VAL A 6 8.42 -1.62 4.26
C VAL A 6 9.75 -0.87 4.35
N ARG A 7 10.71 -1.43 5.08
CA ARG A 7 12.06 -0.85 5.20
C ARG A 7 12.93 -1.14 3.99
N ASN A 8 12.72 -2.29 3.33
CA ASN A 8 13.47 -2.74 2.17
C ASN A 8 12.65 -3.71 1.30
N MET A 9 13.18 -4.07 0.12
CA MET A 9 12.50 -4.96 -0.83
C MET A 9 12.44 -6.41 -0.36
N ASP A 10 13.42 -6.87 0.43
CA ASP A 10 13.39 -8.22 1.01
C ASP A 10 12.21 -8.43 1.95
N GLN A 11 11.94 -7.44 2.81
CA GLN A 11 10.77 -7.45 3.69
C GLN A 11 9.46 -7.47 2.90
N TYR A 12 9.38 -6.71 1.81
CA TYR A 12 8.23 -6.75 0.89
C TYR A 12 8.04 -8.14 0.26
N ASN A 13 9.12 -8.79 -0.18
CA ASN A 13 9.04 -10.13 -0.79
C ASN A 13 8.58 -11.20 0.21
N ALA A 14 9.03 -11.13 1.47
CA ALA A 14 8.55 -12.03 2.52
C ALA A 14 7.04 -11.85 2.78
N LEU A 15 6.59 -10.60 2.95
CA LEU A 15 5.18 -10.26 3.17
C LEU A 15 4.29 -10.66 2.00
N THR A 16 4.70 -10.41 0.76
CA THR A 16 3.91 -10.82 -0.42
C THR A 16 3.80 -12.33 -0.56
N ARG A 17 4.83 -13.09 -0.18
CA ARG A 17 4.75 -14.56 -0.13
C ARG A 17 3.73 -15.04 0.90
N GLU A 18 3.72 -14.46 2.09
CA GLU A 18 2.76 -14.85 3.13
C GLU A 18 1.32 -14.42 2.80
N LEU A 19 1.12 -13.18 2.34
CA LEU A 19 -0.21 -12.62 2.11
C LEU A 19 -0.87 -13.09 0.81
N PHE A 20 -0.09 -13.21 -0.27
CA PHE A 20 -0.64 -13.45 -1.61
C PHE A 20 -0.49 -14.89 -2.07
N PHE A 21 0.58 -15.60 -1.70
CA PHE A 21 0.75 -16.99 -2.13
C PHE A 21 0.04 -18.00 -1.21
N ALA A 22 -0.18 -17.67 0.06
CA ALA A 22 -0.94 -18.54 0.96
C ALA A 22 -2.47 -18.44 0.76
N ASN A 23 -2.96 -17.39 0.08
CA ASN A 23 -4.38 -17.12 -0.05
C ASN A 23 -4.84 -17.23 -1.51
N ASN A 24 -5.59 -18.29 -1.82
CA ASN A 24 -6.08 -18.61 -3.17
C ASN A 24 -7.09 -17.58 -3.75
N ASN A 25 -7.49 -16.56 -2.97
CA ASN A 25 -8.35 -15.47 -3.43
C ASN A 25 -7.62 -14.44 -4.30
N VAL A 26 -6.28 -14.41 -4.28
CA VAL A 26 -5.49 -13.41 -5.00
C VAL A 26 -5.04 -13.97 -6.35
N LYS A 27 -5.85 -13.78 -7.40
CA LYS A 27 -5.53 -14.24 -8.77
C LYS A 27 -4.52 -13.37 -9.50
N ARG A 28 -4.48 -12.06 -9.21
CA ARG A 28 -3.57 -11.11 -9.85
C ARG A 28 -3.43 -9.89 -8.95
N PHE A 29 -2.21 -9.50 -8.61
CA PHE A 29 -1.95 -8.25 -7.89
C PHE A 29 -0.91 -7.43 -8.66
N LYS A 30 -1.02 -6.10 -8.55
CA LYS A 30 -0.10 -5.14 -9.15
C LYS A 30 0.55 -4.34 -8.02
N THR A 31 1.87 -4.38 -7.95
CA THR A 31 2.62 -3.61 -6.97
C THR A 31 3.02 -2.27 -7.56
N LEU A 32 2.80 -1.20 -6.79
CA LEU A 32 3.22 0.16 -7.11
C LEU A 32 4.13 0.62 -5.98
N VAL A 33 5.36 0.99 -6.32
CA VAL A 33 6.34 1.51 -5.37
C VAL A 33 6.38 3.02 -5.51
N SER A 34 6.13 3.73 -4.41
CA SER A 34 6.30 5.18 -4.37
C SER A 34 7.77 5.52 -4.17
N MET A 35 8.42 6.06 -5.21
CA MET A 35 9.83 6.47 -5.16
C MET A 35 10.02 7.74 -4.32
N SER A 36 9.07 8.65 -4.36
CA SER A 36 9.08 9.91 -3.61
C SER A 36 7.67 10.33 -3.20
N ARG A 37 7.52 10.82 -1.96
CA ARG A 37 6.24 11.29 -1.40
C ARG A 37 6.09 12.79 -1.64
N VAL A 38 5.53 13.18 -2.79
CA VAL A 38 5.35 14.60 -3.16
C VAL A 38 4.10 15.25 -2.55
N LYS A 39 3.07 14.47 -2.25
CA LYS A 39 1.85 14.90 -1.57
C LYS A 39 1.37 13.77 -0.68
N VAL A 40 1.32 14.01 0.62
CA VAL A 40 0.79 13.08 1.62
C VAL A 40 -0.24 13.83 2.44
N GLY A 41 -1.43 13.25 2.57
CA GLY A 41 -2.53 13.89 3.28
C GLY A 41 -3.74 12.98 3.29
N LEU A 42 -4.32 12.83 4.46
CA LEU A 42 -5.66 12.27 4.67
C LEU A 42 -6.66 13.40 4.96
N GLU A 43 -6.25 14.66 4.76
CA GLU A 43 -7.11 15.82 4.94
C GLU A 43 -8.31 15.72 4.02
N VAL A 44 -9.48 15.56 4.64
CA VAL A 44 -10.77 15.73 4.00
C VAL A 44 -11.10 17.22 4.15
N PRO A 45 -11.16 17.99 3.06
CA PRO A 45 -11.60 19.38 3.14
C PRO A 45 -13.06 19.37 3.58
N VAL A 46 -13.30 19.65 4.86
CA VAL A 46 -14.62 19.98 5.38
C VAL A 46 -14.71 21.50 5.34
N ASP A 47 -15.59 22.01 4.50
CA ASP A 47 -15.95 23.42 4.50
C ASP A 47 -16.64 23.70 5.84
N LEU A 48 -15.95 24.40 6.74
CA LEU A 48 -16.45 24.83 8.04
C LEU A 48 -16.97 26.26 7.92
N ASP A 49 -17.72 26.56 6.86
CA ASP A 49 -18.43 27.82 6.69
C ASP A 49 -19.94 27.55 6.76
N ALA A 50 -20.48 27.65 7.99
CA ALA A 50 -21.90 27.78 8.30
C ALA A 50 -22.11 28.90 9.32
#